data_AF-A0A562I4G2-F1
#
_entry.id   AF-A0A562I4G2-F1
#
_cell.length_a   1.000
_cell.length_b   1.000
_cell.length_c   1.000
_cell.angle_alpha   90.00
_cell.angle_beta   90.00
_cell.angle_gamma   90.00
#
_symmetry.space_group_name_H-M   'P 1'
#
loop_
_entity.id
_entity.type
_entity.pdbx_description
1 polymer ?
#
loop_
_entity_poly.entity_id
_entity_poly.type
_entity_poly.pdbx_seq_one_letter_code
_entity_poly.pdbx_strand_id
1 'polypeptide(L)'
;MSLPAPGRPSLPRIHHIEVHPAHRGRGHGRRMIQLAEAEVARLGYDQLRLNVFAHNTGAIRLYESLGFEVTNQQMRKPLTSDAGEAPPR
;
A
#
# COMPACT_ATOMS: atom_id res chain seq x y z
N MET A 1 29.94 4.96 -21.23
CA MET A 1 28.64 5.50 -20.80
C MET A 1 27.55 4.56 -21.29
N SER A 2 26.92 3.79 -20.42
CA SER A 2 25.81 2.90 -20.80
C SER A 2 24.51 3.71 -20.79
N LEU A 3 23.77 3.68 -21.89
CA LEU A 3 22.41 4.24 -21.97
C LEU A 3 21.50 3.43 -21.03
N PRO A 4 20.59 4.04 -20.26
CA PRO A 4 19.58 3.28 -19.54
C PRO A 4 18.74 2.50 -20.56
N ALA A 5 18.59 1.19 -20.33
CA ALA A 5 17.78 0.34 -21.19
C ALA A 5 16.34 0.90 -21.31
N PRO A 6 15.79 1.05 -22.51
CA PRO A 6 14.40 1.46 -22.68
C PRO A 6 13.49 0.41 -22.05
N GLY A 7 12.61 0.84 -21.13
CA GLY A 7 11.58 -0.01 -20.52
C GLY A 7 11.87 -0.52 -19.12
N ARG A 8 12.51 0.25 -18.22
CA ARG A 8 12.48 -0.07 -16.78
C ARG A 8 11.01 -0.30 -16.37
N PRO A 9 10.64 -1.52 -15.93
CA PRO A 9 9.26 -1.77 -15.55
C PRO A 9 8.86 -0.84 -14.42
N SER A 10 7.57 -0.53 -14.37
CA SER A 10 6.97 0.20 -13.26
C SER A 10 7.43 -0.39 -11.92
N LEU A 11 7.64 0.48 -10.93
CA LEU A 11 8.06 0.09 -9.59
C LEU A 11 7.21 -1.08 -9.07
N PRO A 12 7.81 -2.23 -8.70
CA PRO A 12 7.07 -3.42 -8.28
C PRO A 12 6.11 -3.10 -7.14
N ARG A 13 4.90 -3.64 -7.24
CA ARG A 13 3.80 -3.31 -6.34
C ARG A 13 3.10 -4.53 -5.79
N ILE A 14 2.90 -4.54 -4.47
CA ILE A 14 1.97 -5.47 -3.83
C ILE A 14 0.56 -4.93 -4.01
N HIS A 15 -0.29 -5.72 -4.65
CA HIS A 15 -1.70 -5.39 -4.87
C HIS A 15 -2.60 -5.86 -3.74
N HIS A 16 -2.42 -7.11 -3.30
CA HIS A 16 -3.21 -7.71 -2.24
C HIS A 16 -2.33 -8.61 -1.37
N ILE A 17 -2.58 -8.57 -0.07
CA ILE A 17 -2.01 -9.49 0.90
C ILE A 17 -3.06 -9.74 1.96
N GLU A 18 -3.28 -11.01 2.25
CA GLU A 18 -4.29 -11.40 3.22
C GLU A 18 -3.83 -12.58 4.03
N VAL A 19 -4.11 -12.50 5.33
CA VAL A 19 -3.97 -13.62 6.26
C VAL A 19 -5.36 -13.95 6.76
N HIS A 20 -5.77 -15.18 6.50
CA HIS A 20 -7.04 -15.71 6.98
C HIS A 20 -7.18 -15.43 8.50
N PRO A 21 -8.35 -14.99 8.99
CA PRO A 21 -8.52 -14.53 10.38
C PRO A 21 -7.96 -15.49 11.44
N ALA A 22 -8.18 -16.80 11.28
CA ALA A 22 -7.72 -17.84 12.21
C ALA A 22 -6.19 -17.95 12.33
N HIS A 23 -5.43 -17.37 11.40
CA HIS A 23 -3.97 -17.44 11.33
C HIS A 23 -3.28 -16.09 11.58
N ARG A 24 -4.04 -15.04 11.93
CA ARG A 24 -3.47 -13.71 12.24
C ARG A 24 -2.63 -13.75 13.52
N GLY A 25 -1.72 -12.79 13.66
CA GLY A 25 -0.83 -12.68 14.83
C GLY A 25 0.32 -13.68 14.87
N ARG A 26 0.47 -14.54 13.87
CA ARG A 26 1.52 -15.59 13.79
C ARG A 26 2.70 -15.24 12.86
N GLY A 27 2.80 -13.98 12.46
CA GLY A 27 3.91 -13.50 11.60
C GLY A 27 3.80 -13.83 10.11
N HIS A 28 2.71 -14.46 9.63
CA HIS A 28 2.56 -14.80 8.21
C HIS A 28 2.64 -13.58 7.28
N GLY A 29 1.99 -12.46 7.66
CA GLY A 29 2.06 -11.21 6.90
C GLY A 29 3.50 -10.73 6.70
N ARG A 30 4.28 -10.69 7.79
CA ARG A 30 5.70 -10.34 7.75
C ARG A 30 6.48 -11.25 6.81
N ARG A 31 6.29 -12.57 6.92
CA ARG A 31 7.02 -13.52 6.10
C ARG A 31 6.71 -13.36 4.61
N MET A 32 5.45 -13.11 4.26
CA MET A 32 5.05 -12.86 2.87
C MET A 32 5.70 -11.59 2.30
N ILE A 33 5.74 -10.50 3.07
CA ILE A 33 6.39 -9.25 2.62
C ILE A 33 7.89 -9.44 2.42
N GLN A 34 8.59 -10.09 3.36
CA GLN A 34 10.03 -10.35 3.24
C GLN A 34 10.38 -11.23 2.03
N LEU A 35 9.51 -12.18 1.68
CA LEU A 35 9.67 -12.99 0.46
C LEU A 35 9.51 -12.12 -0.79
N ALA A 36 8.56 -11.18 -0.80
CA ALA A 36 8.39 -10.24 -1.90
C ALA A 36 9.59 -9.29 -2.02
N GLU A 37 10.09 -8.74 -0.91
CA GLU A 37 11.30 -7.90 -0.89
C GLU A 37 12.52 -8.64 -1.47
N ALA A 38 12.75 -9.88 -1.02
CA ALA A 38 13.87 -10.69 -1.51
C ALA A 38 13.76 -10.96 -3.03
N GLU A 39 12.56 -11.24 -3.53
CA GLU A 39 12.35 -11.48 -4.96
C GLU A 39 12.52 -10.20 -5.79
N VAL A 40 11.98 -9.08 -5.32
CA VAL A 40 12.12 -7.78 -5.97
C VAL A 40 13.60 -7.34 -6.03
N ALA A 41 14.34 -7.53 -4.94
CA ALA A 41 15.79 -7.29 -4.91
C ALA A 41 16.56 -8.22 -5.87
N ARG A 42 16.19 -9.52 -5.92
CA ARG A 42 16.79 -10.49 -6.86
C ARG A 42 16.57 -10.11 -8.32
N LEU A 43 15.45 -9.46 -8.63
CA LEU A 43 15.11 -8.94 -9.96
C LEU A 43 15.80 -7.60 -10.28
N GLY A 44 16.60 -7.05 -9.37
CA GLY A 44 17.40 -5.84 -9.58
C GLY A 44 16.67 -4.53 -9.28
N TYR A 45 15.54 -4.57 -8.59
CA TYR A 45 14.86 -3.37 -8.10
C TYR A 45 15.37 -3.00 -6.71
N ASP A 46 15.38 -1.70 -6.43
CA ASP A 46 15.82 -1.09 -5.19
C ASP A 46 14.65 -0.66 -4.29
N GLN A 47 13.41 -0.78 -4.77
CA GLN A 47 12.22 -0.31 -4.09
C GLN A 47 11.03 -1.26 -4.33
N LEU A 48 10.13 -1.31 -3.35
CA LEU A 48 8.87 -2.04 -3.37
C LEU A 48 7.77 -1.14 -2.82
N ARG A 49 6.63 -1.05 -3.50
CA ARG A 49 5.51 -0.19 -3.08
C ARG A 49 4.23 -0.97 -2.78
N LEU A 50 3.35 -0.36 -2.00
CA LEU A 50 1.99 -0.83 -1.74
C LEU A 50 1.07 0.35 -1.45
N ASN A 51 -0.24 0.09 -1.45
CA ASN A 51 -1.21 1.01 -0.85
C ASN A 51 -1.87 0.30 0.34
N VAL A 52 -2.18 1.07 1.37
CA VAL A 52 -2.92 0.59 2.53
C VAL A 52 -4.01 1.61 2.87
N PHE A 53 -5.20 1.12 3.21
CA PHE A 53 -6.28 1.98 3.68
C PHE A 53 -5.99 2.46 5.11
N ALA A 54 -6.28 3.73 5.40
CA ALA A 54 -5.97 4.37 6.68
C ALA A 54 -6.59 3.66 7.91
N HIS A 55 -7.73 2.98 7.73
CA HIS A 55 -8.37 2.22 8.81
C HIS A 55 -7.69 0.87 9.12
N ASN A 56 -6.75 0.41 8.29
CA ASN A 56 -6.05 -0.87 8.48
C ASN A 56 -4.79 -0.69 9.34
N THR A 57 -4.99 -0.33 10.60
CA THR A 57 -3.92 -0.02 11.56
C THR A 57 -2.97 -1.21 11.79
N GLY A 58 -3.47 -2.45 11.71
CA GLY A 58 -2.65 -3.65 11.83
C GLY A 58 -1.65 -3.82 10.67
N ALA A 59 -2.10 -3.57 9.43
CA ALA A 59 -1.21 -3.60 8.28
C ALA A 59 -0.24 -2.42 8.27
N ILE A 60 -0.69 -1.22 8.64
CA ILE A 60 0.17 -0.02 8.76
C ILE A 60 1.35 -0.30 9.70
N ARG A 61 1.06 -0.76 10.93
CA ARG A 61 2.11 -1.11 11.91
C ARG A 61 3.07 -2.19 11.40
N LEU A 62 2.55 -3.17 10.65
CA LEU A 62 3.39 -4.19 10.03
C LEU A 62 4.35 -3.58 9.01
N TYR A 63 3.85 -2.75 8.09
CA TYR A 63 4.66 -2.13 7.04
C TYR A 63 5.68 -1.15 7.62
N GLU A 64 5.29 -0.31 8.59
CA GLU A 64 6.22 0.56 9.32
C GLU A 64 7.32 -0.25 10.02
N SER A 65 6.97 -1.38 10.66
CA SER A 65 7.97 -2.26 11.30
C SER A 65 8.94 -2.93 10.32
N LEU A 66 8.61 -2.91 9.03
CA LEU A 66 9.44 -3.43 7.94
C LEU A 66 10.21 -2.31 7.21
N GLY A 67 10.07 -1.06 7.63
CA GLY A 67 10.76 0.08 7.04
C GLY A 67 10.05 0.69 5.83
N PHE A 68 8.78 0.37 5.59
CA PHE A 68 7.99 1.11 4.60
C PHE A 68 7.72 2.52 5.11
N GLU A 69 7.85 3.49 4.23
CA GLU A 69 7.55 4.90 4.49
C GLU A 69 6.32 5.35 3.69
N VAL A 70 5.61 6.36 4.21
CA VAL A 70 4.48 6.96 3.50
C VAL A 70 4.99 7.83 2.36
N THR A 71 4.79 7.40 1.11
CA THR A 71 5.15 8.18 -0.07
C THR A 71 4.00 9.04 -0.61
N ASN A 72 2.75 8.65 -0.34
CA ASN A 72 1.55 9.34 -0.82
C ASN A 72 0.41 9.21 0.19
N GLN A 73 -0.36 10.28 0.37
CA GLN A 73 -1.59 10.28 1.16
C GLN A 73 -2.76 10.76 0.29
N GLN A 74 -3.85 10.00 0.28
CA GLN A 74 -5.09 10.36 -0.42
C GLN A 74 -6.14 10.75 0.62
N MET A 75 -6.74 11.93 0.47
CA MET A 75 -7.75 12.46 1.38
C MET A 75 -9.01 12.83 0.59
N ARG A 76 -10.17 12.66 1.21
CA ARG A 76 -11.44 13.12 0.67
C ARG A 76 -12.25 13.81 1.76
N LYS A 77 -12.93 14.89 1.38
CA LYS A 77 -13.92 15.57 2.21
C LYS A 77 -15.25 15.53 1.46
N PRO A 78 -16.31 14.91 1.99
CA PRO A 78 -17.64 15.09 1.43
C PRO A 78 -18.00 16.57 1.47
N LEU A 79 -18.42 17.12 0.33
CA LEU A 79 -19.03 18.44 0.28
C LEU A 79 -20.53 18.21 0.30
N THR A 80 -21.16 18.36 1.46
CA THR A 80 -22.59 18.60 1.49
C THR A 80 -22.79 19.99 0.90
N SER A 81 -23.44 20.10 -0.26
CA SER A 81 -24.27 21.29 -0.44
C SER A 81 -25.35 21.13 0.60
N ASP A 82 -25.41 22.02 1.59
CA ASP A 82 -26.71 22.33 2.19
C ASP A 82 -27.56 22.88 1.04
N ALA A 83 -28.19 21.98 0.27
CA ALA A 83 -29.42 22.33 -0.40
C ALA A 83 -30.45 22.44 0.72
N GLY A 84 -30.44 23.62 1.35
CA GLY A 84 -31.51 24.07 2.21
C GLY A 84 -32.83 23.76 1.52
N GLU A 85 -33.64 23.03 2.26
CA GLU A 85 -35.06 22.81 2.04
C GLU A 85 -35.71 24.00 1.31
N ALA A 86 -36.18 23.76 0.08
CA ALA A 86 -36.99 24.74 -0.63
C ALA A 86 -38.34 24.87 0.10
N PRO A 87 -38.85 26.09 0.38
CA PRO A 87 -40.10 26.24 1.10
C PRO A 87 -41.27 25.62 0.31
N PRO A 88 -42.24 24.97 0.97
CA PRO A 88 -43.42 24.46 0.31
C PRO A 88 -44.23 25.61 -0.29
N ARG A 89 -44.80 25.37 -1.48
CA ARG A 89 -45.72 26.29 -2.17
C ARG A 89 -47.00 26.51 -1.38
#